data_AF-K9TGW3-F1
#
_entry.id   AF-K9TGW3-F1
#
_cell.length_a   1.000
_cell.length_b   1.000
_cell.length_c   1.000
_cell.angle_alpha   90.00
_cell.angle_beta   90.00
_cell.angle_gamma   90.00
#
_symmetry.space_group_name_H-M   'P 1'
#
loop_
_entity.id
_entity.type
_entity.pdbx_description
1 polymer ?
#
loop_
_entity_poly.entity_id
_entity_poly.type
_entity_poly.pdbx_seq_one_letter_code
_entity_poly.pdbx_strand_id
1 'polypeptide(L)'
;MPQNTLTKNRRLTQVGLLHLGRYLRWLRHYRGWTSVHDLGQYIATQESILLKERGKDLYIDPELVPGISGPQINRIEGGKITRLAIDQLMLLIDVLEPVHPQSMDTMSLESLLDIATGEATIEVPPLGSD
;
A
#
# COMPACT_ATOMS: atom_id res chain seq x y z
N MET A 1 7.45 -8.05 21.62
CA MET A 1 7.46 -9.23 20.72
C MET A 1 8.66 -9.09 19.80
N PRO A 2 9.40 -10.16 19.44
CA PRO A 2 10.54 -10.02 18.56
C PRO A 2 10.05 -9.55 17.18
N GLN A 3 10.63 -8.46 16.71
CA GLN A 3 10.41 -7.85 15.41
C GLN A 3 10.67 -8.91 14.32
N ASN A 4 9.64 -9.29 13.58
CA ASN A 4 9.81 -9.98 12.31
C ASN A 4 10.46 -8.99 11.34
N THR A 5 11.77 -9.02 11.40
CA THR A 5 12.72 -8.34 10.54
C THR A 5 12.38 -8.72 9.10
N LEU A 6 12.30 -7.71 8.23
CA LEU A 6 12.36 -7.85 6.78
C LEU A 6 13.72 -8.50 6.41
N THR A 7 13.88 -9.79 6.68
CA THR A 7 15.15 -10.55 6.62
C THR A 7 15.49 -11.05 5.22
N LYS A 8 14.52 -11.05 4.32
CA LYS A 8 14.73 -11.45 2.93
C LYS A 8 15.27 -10.25 2.16
N ASN A 9 16.35 -10.45 1.42
CA ASN A 9 16.89 -9.49 0.48
C ASN A 9 15.95 -9.41 -0.74
N ARG A 10 14.82 -8.71 -0.57
CA ARG A 10 13.69 -8.65 -1.50
C ARG A 10 14.01 -7.69 -2.64
N ARG A 11 14.24 -8.21 -3.85
CA ARG A 11 14.41 -7.39 -5.04
C ARG A 11 13.05 -7.16 -5.69
N LEU A 12 12.61 -5.90 -5.72
CA LEU A 12 11.39 -5.51 -6.44
C LEU A 12 11.53 -5.86 -7.93
N THR A 13 10.45 -6.36 -8.52
CA THR A 13 10.38 -6.67 -9.94
C THR A 13 9.33 -5.79 -10.61
N GLN A 14 9.55 -5.41 -11.88
CA GLN A 14 8.59 -4.58 -12.61
C GLN A 14 7.22 -5.27 -12.74
N VAL A 15 7.23 -6.59 -12.90
CA VAL A 15 6.01 -7.41 -12.92
C VAL A 15 5.34 -7.36 -11.55
N GLY A 16 6.06 -7.64 -10.46
CA GLY A 16 5.49 -7.58 -9.10
C GLY A 16 4.90 -6.21 -8.76
N LEU A 17 5.56 -5.11 -9.13
CA LEU A 17 5.04 -3.76 -8.95
C LEU A 17 3.77 -3.48 -9.75
N LEU A 18 3.63 -4.04 -10.96
CA LEU A 18 2.39 -3.96 -11.73
C LEU A 18 1.25 -4.73 -11.06
N HIS A 19 1.52 -5.93 -10.53
CA HIS A 19 0.53 -6.71 -9.80
C HIS A 19 0.10 -6.02 -8.50
N LEU A 20 1.05 -5.52 -7.72
CA LEU A 20 0.77 -4.73 -6.52
C LEU A 20 -0.08 -3.49 -6.87
N GLY A 21 0.30 -2.75 -7.91
CA GLY A 21 -0.44 -1.56 -8.34
C GLY A 21 -1.89 -1.86 -8.72
N ARG A 22 -2.12 -2.94 -9.49
CA ARG A 22 -3.48 -3.40 -9.83
C ARG A 22 -4.29 -3.76 -8.60
N TYR A 23 -3.68 -4.48 -7.65
CA TYR A 23 -4.31 -4.83 -6.39
C TYR A 23 -4.69 -3.58 -5.58
N LEU A 24 -3.76 -2.65 -5.39
CA LEU A 24 -4.01 -1.42 -4.63
C LEU A 24 -5.12 -0.57 -5.27
N ARG A 25 -5.16 -0.51 -6.60
CA ARG A 25 -6.26 0.16 -7.31
C ARG A 25 -7.59 -0.52 -7.02
N TRP A 26 -7.65 -1.84 -7.14
CA TRP A 26 -8.87 -2.58 -6.83
C TRP A 26 -9.31 -2.36 -5.38
N LEU A 27 -8.38 -2.47 -4.43
CA LEU A 27 -8.65 -2.28 -3.01
C LEU A 27 -9.20 -0.89 -2.72
N ARG A 28 -8.60 0.14 -3.35
CA ARG A 28 -9.07 1.53 -3.24
C ARG A 28 -10.55 1.64 -3.66
N HIS A 29 -10.90 1.14 -4.84
CA HIS A 29 -12.29 1.15 -5.32
C HIS A 29 -13.22 0.29 -4.45
N TYR A 30 -12.76 -0.89 -4.02
CA TYR A 30 -13.52 -1.78 -3.13
C TYR A 30 -13.86 -1.10 -1.79
N ARG A 31 -12.95 -0.26 -1.28
CA ARG A 31 -13.15 0.55 -0.08
C ARG A 31 -13.93 1.85 -0.33
N GLY A 32 -14.48 2.05 -1.53
CA GLY A 32 -15.31 3.20 -1.89
C GLY A 32 -14.54 4.46 -2.28
N TRP A 33 -13.21 4.42 -2.32
CA TRP A 33 -12.39 5.54 -2.76
C TRP A 33 -12.32 5.56 -4.29
N THR A 34 -13.10 6.41 -4.96
CA THR A 34 -13.08 6.50 -6.43
C THR A 34 -12.03 7.48 -6.96
N SER A 35 -11.64 8.47 -6.15
CA SER A 35 -10.65 9.51 -6.48
C SER A 35 -9.33 9.29 -5.72
N VAL A 36 -8.22 9.18 -6.46
CA VAL A 36 -6.87 9.19 -5.87
C VAL A 36 -6.52 10.55 -5.26
N HIS A 37 -7.10 11.65 -5.76
CA HIS A 37 -6.88 12.98 -5.22
C HIS A 37 -7.46 13.09 -3.81
N ASP A 38 -8.70 12.65 -3.65
CA ASP A 38 -9.45 12.73 -2.39
C ASP A 38 -8.80 11.81 -1.34
N LEU A 39 -8.37 10.60 -1.75
CA LEU A 39 -7.62 9.71 -0.87
C LEU A 39 -6.29 10.33 -0.42
N GLY A 40 -5.53 10.92 -1.34
CA GLY A 40 -4.27 11.59 -1.00
C GLY A 40 -4.48 12.77 -0.04
N GLN A 41 -5.52 13.58 -0.27
CA GLN A 41 -5.88 14.67 0.63
C GLN A 41 -6.30 14.14 2.01
N TYR A 42 -7.11 13.08 2.06
CA TYR A 42 -7.53 12.45 3.31
C TYR A 42 -6.33 11.95 4.12
N ILE A 43 -5.41 11.21 3.48
CA ILE A 43 -4.19 10.72 4.13
C ILE A 43 -3.37 11.90 4.66
N ALA A 44 -3.17 12.96 3.87
CA ALA A 44 -2.44 14.15 4.32
C ALA A 44 -3.10 14.84 5.53
N THR A 45 -4.44 14.88 5.59
CA THR A 45 -5.16 15.46 6.73
C THR A 45 -5.13 14.59 7.98
N GLN A 46 -5.04 13.27 7.82
CA GLN A 46 -4.98 12.30 8.93
C GLN A 46 -3.55 11.91 9.31
N GLU A 47 -2.56 12.40 8.57
CA GLU A 47 -1.16 12.02 8.67
C GLU A 47 -0.63 12.11 10.10
N SER A 48 -0.92 13.21 10.80
CA SER A 48 -0.51 13.39 12.21
C SER A 48 -1.10 12.35 13.17
N ILE A 49 -2.27 11.79 12.90
CA ILE A 49 -2.93 10.77 13.72
C ILE A 49 -2.37 9.39 13.36
N LEU A 50 -2.37 9.05 12.07
CA LEU A 50 -1.85 7.78 11.53
C LEU A 50 -0.38 7.56 11.92
N LEU A 51 0.43 8.62 11.83
CA LEU A 51 1.85 8.56 12.20
C LEU A 51 2.08 8.53 13.71
N LYS A 52 1.20 9.11 14.53
CA LYS A 52 1.30 9.04 15.99
C LYS A 52 0.98 7.64 16.51
N GLU A 53 0.09 6.91 15.84
CA GLU A 53 -0.19 5.51 16.13
C GLU A 53 1.00 4.62 15.73
N ARG A 54 1.58 4.85 14.54
CA ARG A 54 2.76 4.12 14.04
C ARG A 54 4.07 4.43 14.74
N GLY A 55 4.30 5.68 15.16
CA GLY A 55 5.56 6.10 15.80
C GLY A 55 5.85 5.34 17.09
N LYS A 56 4.80 4.85 17.77
CA LYS A 56 4.92 3.98 18.94
C LYS A 56 5.36 2.56 18.62
N ASP A 57 4.94 2.03 17.47
CA ASP A 57 5.18 0.63 17.08
C ASP A 57 6.42 0.44 16.21
N LEU A 58 6.80 1.46 15.42
CA LEU A 58 7.82 1.36 14.38
C LEU A 58 9.10 2.15 14.67
N TYR A 59 9.17 2.93 15.77
CA TYR A 59 10.30 3.82 16.09
C TYR A 59 10.65 4.77 14.93
N ILE A 60 9.65 5.21 14.16
CA ILE A 60 9.82 6.16 13.06
C ILE A 60 9.47 7.55 13.58
N ASP A 61 10.27 8.55 13.21
CA ASP A 61 9.94 9.95 13.44
C ASP A 61 8.77 10.35 12.51
N PRO A 62 7.60 10.73 13.05
CA PRO A 62 6.46 11.18 12.27
C PRO A 62 6.79 12.35 11.34
N GLU A 63 7.73 13.23 11.72
CA GLU A 63 8.12 14.38 10.88
C GLU A 63 8.95 13.95 9.66
N LEU A 64 9.46 12.72 9.65
CA LEU A 64 10.28 12.18 8.57
C LEU A 64 9.51 11.25 7.62
N VAL A 65 8.22 11.01 7.87
CA VAL A 65 7.40 10.23 6.93
C VAL A 65 6.80 11.18 5.89
N PRO A 66 7.29 11.18 4.65
CA PRO A 66 6.68 11.97 3.60
C PRO A 66 5.27 11.43 3.30
N GLY A 67 4.29 12.34 3.38
CA GLY A 67 2.94 12.05 2.94
C GLY A 67 2.85 11.55 1.50
N ILE A 68 1.68 11.04 1.14
CA ILE A 68 1.40 10.50 -0.20
C ILE A 68 0.31 11.31 -0.89
N SER A 69 0.67 11.90 -2.03
CA SER A 69 -0.24 12.67 -2.89
C SER A 69 -0.99 11.77 -3.89
N GLY A 70 -2.15 12.21 -4.37
CA GLY A 70 -2.92 11.49 -5.40
C GLY A 70 -2.13 11.12 -6.66
N PRO A 71 -1.27 11.99 -7.22
CA PRO A 71 -0.37 11.62 -8.32
C PRO A 71 0.60 10.48 -7.97
N GLN A 72 1.12 10.44 -6.73
CA GLN A 72 1.97 9.33 -6.27
C GLN A 72 1.17 8.03 -6.16
N ILE A 73 -0.04 8.09 -5.58
CA ILE A 73 -0.96 6.93 -5.52
C ILE A 73 -1.22 6.38 -6.94
N ASN A 74 -1.55 7.25 -7.89
CA ASN A 74 -1.80 6.85 -9.27
C ASN A 74 -0.56 6.20 -9.94
N ARG A 75 0.64 6.69 -9.64
CA ARG A 75 1.89 6.08 -10.14
C ARG A 75 2.13 4.69 -9.54
N ILE A 76 1.86 4.52 -8.24
CA ILE A 76 1.95 3.22 -7.57
C ILE A 76 0.93 2.25 -8.17
N GLU A 77 -0.34 2.66 -8.27
CA GLU A 77 -1.41 1.86 -8.88
C GLU A 77 -1.13 1.47 -10.34
N GLY A 78 -0.46 2.35 -11.07
CA GLY A 78 -0.03 2.09 -12.44
C GLY A 78 1.23 1.21 -12.55
N GLY A 79 1.88 0.82 -11.45
CA GLY A 79 3.18 0.16 -11.46
C GLY A 79 4.29 0.99 -12.12
N LYS A 80 4.16 2.33 -12.13
CA LYS A 80 5.08 3.28 -12.78
C LYS A 80 6.14 3.84 -11.82
N ILE A 81 6.39 3.12 -10.74
CA ILE A 81 7.42 3.44 -9.75
C ILE A 81 8.64 2.56 -9.96
N THR A 82 9.82 3.13 -9.75
CA THR A 82 11.10 2.39 -9.81
C THR A 82 11.56 1.91 -8.43
N ARG A 83 10.99 2.49 -7.38
CA ARG A 83 11.21 2.15 -5.97
C ARG A 83 9.89 2.21 -5.23
N LEU A 84 9.68 1.29 -4.30
CA LEU A 84 8.53 1.28 -3.40
C LEU A 84 8.96 1.89 -2.07
N ALA A 85 8.40 3.06 -1.76
CA ALA A 85 8.57 3.70 -0.48
C ALA A 85 7.66 2.99 0.54
N ILE A 86 8.27 2.27 1.50
CA ILE A 86 7.55 1.39 2.44
C ILE A 86 6.63 2.19 3.36
N ASP A 87 7.09 3.34 3.80
CA ASP A 87 6.34 4.38 4.50
C ASP A 87 5.06 4.79 3.76
N GLN A 88 5.15 5.04 2.46
CA GLN A 88 3.98 5.41 1.65
C GLN A 88 3.00 4.24 1.47
N LEU A 89 3.53 3.03 1.30
CA LEU A 89 2.71 1.82 1.25
C LEU A 89 2.01 1.60 2.61
N MET A 90 2.71 1.85 3.70
CA MET A 90 2.18 1.76 5.05
C MET A 90 1.03 2.75 5.28
N LEU A 91 1.15 4.01 4.86
CA LEU A 91 0.04 4.97 4.93
C LEU A 91 -1.20 4.49 4.15
N LEU A 92 -0.99 3.89 2.98
CA LEU A 92 -2.09 3.31 2.19
C LEU A 92 -2.73 2.11 2.91
N ILE A 93 -1.94 1.25 3.55
CA ILE A 93 -2.43 0.07 4.28
C ILE A 93 -3.35 0.48 5.44
N ASP A 94 -3.01 1.53 6.21
CA ASP A 94 -3.86 1.90 7.35
C ASP A 94 -5.23 2.42 6.92
N VAL A 95 -5.26 3.15 5.80
CA VAL A 95 -6.51 3.75 5.32
C VAL A 95 -7.33 2.75 4.52
N LEU A 96 -6.68 1.88 3.74
CA LEU A 96 -7.37 0.94 2.86
C LEU A 96 -7.64 -0.41 3.49
N GLU A 97 -7.01 -0.75 4.62
CA GLU A 97 -7.16 -2.01 5.35
C GLU A 97 -7.16 -3.23 4.39
N PRO A 98 -5.99 -3.64 3.87
CA PRO A 98 -5.86 -4.62 2.81
C PRO A 98 -6.59 -5.93 3.11
N VAL A 99 -7.35 -6.41 2.12
CA VAL A 99 -8.01 -7.72 2.16
C VAL A 99 -7.72 -8.51 0.88
N HIS A 100 -7.75 -9.84 0.99
CA HIS A 100 -7.60 -10.73 -0.15
C HIS A 100 -8.90 -10.74 -0.98
N PRO A 101 -8.85 -10.56 -2.31
CA PRO A 101 -10.06 -10.39 -3.12
C PRO A 101 -11.02 -11.59 -3.12
N GLN A 102 -10.51 -12.80 -2.92
CA GLN A 102 -11.30 -14.04 -2.94
C GLN A 102 -11.72 -14.49 -1.54
N SER A 103 -10.81 -14.52 -0.56
CA SER A 103 -11.10 -15.05 0.77
C SER A 103 -11.60 -13.98 1.74
N MET A 104 -11.41 -12.70 1.41
CA MET A 104 -11.70 -11.54 2.27
C MET A 104 -10.86 -11.48 3.54
N ASP A 105 -9.84 -12.33 3.68
CA ASP A 105 -8.90 -12.29 4.80
C ASP A 105 -8.02 -11.03 4.75
N THR A 106 -7.68 -10.49 5.91
CA THR A 106 -6.76 -9.35 6.01
C THR A 106 -5.38 -9.71 5.45
N MET A 107 -4.82 -8.82 4.62
CA MET A 107 -3.47 -8.99 4.08
C MET A 107 -2.46 -8.19 4.89
N SER A 108 -1.32 -8.81 5.17
CA SER A 108 -0.22 -8.15 5.87
C SER A 108 0.68 -7.36 4.92
N LEU A 109 1.48 -6.44 5.46
CA LEU A 109 2.56 -5.77 4.70
C LEU A 109 3.49 -6.79 4.03
N GLU A 110 3.78 -7.90 4.70
CA GLU A 110 4.65 -8.94 4.16
C GLU A 110 4.08 -9.57 2.89
N SER A 111 2.78 -9.89 2.87
CA SER A 111 2.09 -10.43 1.70
C SER A 111 2.11 -9.43 0.53
N LEU A 112 1.96 -8.14 0.81
CA LEU A 112 2.04 -7.09 -0.21
C LEU A 112 3.45 -6.95 -0.80
N LEU A 113 4.49 -7.13 0.02
CA LEU A 113 5.88 -7.16 -0.44
C LEU A 113 6.22 -8.43 -1.23
N ASP A 114 5.63 -9.57 -0.89
CA ASP A 114 5.75 -10.79 -1.68
C ASP A 114 5.13 -10.61 -3.08
N ILE A 115 4.00 -9.89 -3.17
CA ILE A 115 3.44 -9.50 -4.48
C ILE A 115 4.41 -8.56 -5.22
N ALA A 116 4.93 -7.53 -4.54
CA ALA A 116 5.82 -6.52 -5.14
C ALA A 116 7.13 -7.11 -5.69
N THR A 117 7.59 -8.22 -5.12
CA THR A 117 8.78 -8.97 -5.54
C THR A 117 8.47 -10.03 -6.58
N GLY A 118 7.19 -10.40 -6.75
CA GLY A 118 6.76 -11.53 -7.58
C GLY A 118 6.95 -12.90 -6.91
N GLU A 119 7.24 -12.92 -5.60
CA GLU A 119 7.22 -14.15 -4.78
C GLU A 119 5.79 -14.68 -4.57
N ALA A 120 4.78 -13.82 -4.68
CA ALA A 120 3.37 -14.18 -4.64
C ALA A 120 2.60 -13.55 -5.81
N THR A 121 1.54 -14.25 -6.23
CA THR A 121 0.59 -13.74 -7.21
C THR A 121 -0.75 -13.49 -6.54
N ILE A 122 -1.40 -12.39 -6.92
CA ILE A 122 -2.75 -12.08 -6.51
C ILE A 122 -3.61 -11.89 -7.75
N GLU A 123 -4.72 -12.61 -7.81
CA GLU A 123 -5.72 -12.43 -8.85
C GLU A 123 -6.69 -11.35 -8.39
N VAL A 124 -6.82 -10.31 -9.19
CA VAL A 124 -7.62 -9.14 -8.85
C VAL A 124 -8.85 -9.14 -9.78
N PRO A 125 -10.07 -9.13 -9.23
CA PRO A 125 -11.28 -9.02 -10.04
C PRO A 125 -11.22 -7.77 -10.92
N PRO A 126 -11.79 -7.81 -12.14
CA PRO A 126 -11.93 -6.59 -12.92
C PRO A 126 -12.73 -5.58 -12.12
N LEU A 127 -12.26 -4.33 -12.11
CA LEU A 127 -13.13 -3.23 -11.74
C LEU A 127 -14.30 -3.27 -12.72
N GLY A 128 -15.52 -3.29 -12.20
CA GLY A 128 -16.71 -3.19 -13.04
C GLY A 128 -16.51 -2.04 -14.01
N SER A 129 -16.82 -2.27 -15.28
CA SER A 129 -16.94 -1.18 -16.24
C SER A 129 -18.02 -0.25 -15.69
N ASP A 130 -17.62 0.94 -15.24
CA ASP A 130 -18.53 2.07 -15.11
C ASP A 130 -19.37 2.21 -16.41
#